data_AF-A0A7C6P669-F1
#
_entry.id   AF-A0A7C6P669-F1
#
_cell.length_a   1.000
_cell.length_b   1.000
_cell.length_c   1.000
_cell.angle_alpha   90.00
_cell.angle_beta   90.00
_cell.angle_gamma   90.00
#
_symmetry.space_group_name_H-M   'P 1'
#
loop_
_entity.id
_entity.type
_entity.pdbx_description
1 polymer ?
#
loop_
_entity_poly.entity_id
_entity_poly.type
_entity_poly.pdbx_seq_one_letter_code
_entity_poly.pdbx_strand_id
1 'polypeptide(L)'
;MRILRTVIRRIVRAANIDYKGRKGEFKVNEILDTLSAEDTKQKHINNFTLLDEKDKSHQIDHIVIRENGIFCIETKNFRGVIHGNEKQEKWIQTIPSSGRKYRYLNPIKQNASHVYHLSKALGDKYKINSLVVMIRNNASTIQSSNVINLNELEDYLNNYNDGIHYSNGEIIEIYNSLNDLQADITNLEHVQNIRQTKREIIQGVCPRCGGELVEREGKYGKFYGCSNFPDCKFTKNK
;
A
#
# COMPACT_ATOMS: atom_id res chain seq x y z
N MET A 1 12.91 37.57 -3.63
CA MET A 1 12.39 36.83 -4.81
C MET A 1 12.81 35.34 -4.92
N ARG A 2 14.07 34.95 -4.69
CA ARG A 2 14.56 33.56 -4.90
C ARG A 2 13.99 32.52 -3.92
N ILE A 3 13.73 32.93 -2.68
CA ILE A 3 13.10 32.10 -1.64
C ILE A 3 11.63 31.82 -1.99
N LEU A 4 10.87 32.86 -2.31
CA LEU A 4 9.46 32.74 -2.73
C LEU A 4 9.28 31.81 -3.94
N ARG A 5 10.15 31.94 -4.97
CA ARG A 5 10.15 31.03 -6.13
C ARG A 5 10.44 29.57 -5.76
N THR A 6 11.32 29.32 -4.79
CA THR A 6 11.62 27.97 -4.31
C THR A 6 10.45 27.37 -3.53
N VAL A 7 9.78 28.17 -2.69
CA VAL A 7 8.59 27.75 -1.94
C VAL A 7 7.43 27.43 -2.89
N ILE A 8 7.12 28.31 -3.84
CA ILE A 8 6.08 28.08 -4.86
C ILE A 8 6.38 26.80 -5.66
N ARG A 9 7.63 26.60 -6.11
CA ARG A 9 8.03 25.37 -6.82
C ARG A 9 7.81 24.11 -5.98
N ARG A 10 8.05 24.15 -4.67
CA ARG A 10 7.80 23.00 -3.77
C ARG A 10 6.32 22.72 -3.62
N ILE A 11 5.49 23.75 -3.46
CA ILE A 11 4.02 23.62 -3.37
C ILE A 11 3.45 23.04 -4.66
N VAL A 12 3.80 23.62 -5.81
CA VAL A 12 3.37 23.14 -7.13
C VAL A 12 3.83 21.70 -7.37
N ARG A 13 5.05 21.34 -6.96
CA ARG A 13 5.54 19.97 -7.08
C ARG A 13 4.77 18.99 -6.20
N ALA A 14 4.46 19.36 -4.95
CA ALA A 14 3.68 18.52 -4.04
C ALA A 14 2.25 18.29 -4.56
N ALA A 15 1.56 19.35 -4.97
CA ALA A 15 0.22 19.27 -5.58
C ALA A 15 0.22 18.41 -6.85
N ASN A 16 1.27 18.50 -7.68
CA ASN A 16 1.41 17.66 -8.87
C ASN A 16 1.71 16.18 -8.58
N ILE A 17 2.36 15.87 -7.45
CA ILE A 17 2.61 14.48 -7.03
C ILE A 17 1.28 13.88 -6.55
N ASP A 18 0.57 14.60 -5.68
CA ASP A 18 -0.74 14.22 -5.16
C ASP A 18 -1.77 14.01 -6.27
N TYR A 19 -1.89 14.96 -7.20
CA TYR A 19 -2.76 14.85 -8.37
C TYR A 19 -2.45 13.62 -9.24
N LYS A 20 -1.16 13.27 -9.42
CA LYS A 20 -0.76 12.10 -10.21
C LYS A 20 -1.02 10.78 -9.48
N GLY A 21 -0.94 10.77 -8.15
CA GLY A 21 -1.34 9.64 -7.29
C GLY A 21 -2.83 9.37 -7.47
N ARG A 22 -3.66 10.38 -7.16
CA ARG A 22 -5.13 10.33 -7.31
C ARG A 22 -5.59 9.93 -8.71
N LYS A 23 -4.95 10.45 -9.77
CA LYS A 23 -5.27 10.02 -11.15
C LYS A 23 -4.91 8.55 -11.43
N GLY A 24 -3.91 8.03 -10.73
CA GLY A 24 -3.56 6.60 -10.79
C GLY A 24 -4.63 5.75 -10.11
N GLU A 25 -4.96 6.09 -8.86
CA GLU A 25 -6.01 5.43 -8.07
C GLU A 25 -7.36 5.45 -8.80
N PHE A 26 -7.75 6.59 -9.38
CA PHE A 26 -8.98 6.73 -10.14
C PHE A 26 -9.11 5.71 -11.29
N LYS A 27 -8.01 5.41 -12.00
CA LYS A 27 -8.03 4.43 -13.09
C LYS A 27 -8.25 3.00 -12.63
N VAL A 28 -7.73 2.65 -11.45
CA VAL A 28 -7.99 1.34 -10.84
C VAL A 28 -9.43 1.29 -10.38
N ASN A 29 -9.91 2.37 -9.75
CA ASN A 29 -11.29 2.50 -9.32
C ASN A 29 -12.29 2.29 -10.48
N GLU A 30 -12.09 2.92 -11.65
CA GLU A 30 -12.97 2.74 -12.81
C GLU A 30 -13.12 1.28 -13.25
N ILE A 31 -12.04 0.49 -13.20
CA ILE A 31 -12.08 -0.94 -13.48
C ILE A 31 -12.85 -1.69 -12.39
N LEU A 32 -12.56 -1.39 -11.12
CA LEU A 32 -13.22 -2.06 -9.99
C LEU A 32 -14.73 -1.75 -9.91
N ASP A 33 -15.13 -0.51 -10.20
CA ASP A 33 -16.52 -0.07 -10.30
C ASP A 33 -17.27 -0.86 -11.38
N THR A 34 -16.65 -1.02 -12.55
CA THR A 34 -17.22 -1.79 -13.67
C THR A 34 -17.41 -3.26 -13.27
N LEU A 35 -16.36 -3.88 -12.71
CA LEU A 35 -16.42 -5.27 -12.27
C LEU A 35 -17.46 -5.51 -11.18
N SER A 36 -17.58 -4.59 -10.21
CA SER A 36 -18.59 -4.68 -9.15
C SER A 36 -20.03 -4.48 -9.64
N ALA A 37 -20.24 -3.74 -10.73
CA ALA A 37 -21.57 -3.58 -11.32
C ALA A 37 -22.02 -4.84 -12.07
N GLU A 38 -21.08 -5.58 -12.67
CA GLU A 38 -21.33 -6.79 -13.45
C GLU A 38 -21.34 -8.07 -12.58
N ASP A 39 -20.59 -8.07 -11.47
CA ASP A 39 -20.41 -9.22 -10.57
C ASP A 39 -21.03 -8.96 -9.19
N THR A 40 -22.19 -9.56 -8.95
CA THR A 40 -22.87 -9.50 -7.64
C THR A 40 -22.08 -10.15 -6.49
N LYS A 41 -21.01 -10.90 -6.80
CA LYS A 41 -20.13 -11.54 -5.82
C LYS A 41 -18.84 -10.77 -5.55
N GLN A 42 -18.78 -9.50 -5.95
CA GLN A 42 -17.67 -8.60 -5.65
C GLN A 42 -18.14 -7.37 -4.88
N LYS A 43 -17.39 -7.03 -3.83
CA LYS A 43 -17.42 -5.71 -3.19
C LYS A 43 -16.04 -5.09 -3.25
N HIS A 44 -15.98 -3.77 -3.28
CA HIS A 44 -14.71 -3.07 -3.16
C HIS A 44 -14.87 -1.74 -2.40
N ILE A 45 -13.78 -1.29 -1.78
CA ILE A 45 -13.69 -0.03 -1.03
C ILE A 45 -12.46 0.71 -1.52
N ASN A 46 -12.59 2.01 -1.78
CA ASN A 46 -11.51 2.87 -2.25
C ASN A 46 -11.17 3.92 -1.21
N ASN A 47 -9.89 4.30 -1.13
CA ASN A 47 -9.39 5.28 -0.16
C ASN A 47 -9.79 4.92 1.29
N PHE A 48 -9.68 3.62 1.61
CA PHE A 48 -10.02 3.11 2.93
C PHE A 48 -9.00 3.64 3.95
N THR A 49 -9.44 4.29 5.00
CA THR A 49 -8.56 4.77 6.07
C THR A 49 -9.01 4.17 7.37
N LEU A 50 -8.12 3.50 8.08
CA LEU A 50 -8.38 2.99 9.43
C LEU A 50 -7.42 3.63 10.44
N LEU A 51 -7.86 3.70 11.69
CA LEU A 51 -7.01 4.00 12.84
C LEU A 51 -6.68 2.69 13.55
N ASP A 52 -5.40 2.48 13.88
CA ASP A 52 -5.00 1.38 14.76
C ASP A 52 -5.25 1.72 16.24
N GLU A 53 -4.96 0.76 17.13
CA GLU A 53 -5.17 0.91 18.58
C GLU A 53 -4.34 2.03 19.24
N LYS A 54 -3.47 2.70 18.48
CA LYS A 54 -2.62 3.82 18.90
C LYS A 54 -2.96 5.11 18.15
N ASP A 55 -4.15 5.17 17.56
CA ASP A 55 -4.63 6.28 16.73
C ASP A 55 -3.72 6.57 15.53
N LYS A 56 -2.95 5.59 15.03
CA LYS A 56 -2.16 5.77 13.82
C LYS A 56 -3.03 5.45 12.62
N SER A 57 -3.01 6.38 11.67
CA SER A 57 -3.82 6.28 10.46
C SER A 57 -3.10 5.49 9.38
N HIS A 58 -3.82 4.58 8.75
CA HIS A 58 -3.35 3.75 7.66
C HIS A 58 -4.33 3.87 6.49
N GLN A 59 -3.91 4.55 5.43
CA GLN A 59 -4.69 4.69 4.20
C GLN A 59 -4.33 3.57 3.23
N ILE A 60 -5.35 2.92 2.66
CA ILE A 60 -5.26 1.83 1.69
C ILE A 60 -5.98 2.28 0.42
N ASP A 61 -5.31 2.18 -0.73
CA ASP A 61 -5.84 2.70 -1.99
C ASP A 61 -7.13 1.97 -2.39
N HIS A 62 -7.07 0.63 -2.46
CA HIS A 62 -8.25 -0.19 -2.76
C HIS A 62 -8.25 -1.51 -1.97
N ILE A 63 -9.43 -1.91 -1.52
CA ILE A 63 -9.71 -3.22 -0.96
C ILE A 63 -10.75 -3.88 -1.86
N VAL A 64 -10.46 -5.08 -2.34
CA VAL A 64 -11.38 -5.88 -3.17
C VAL A 64 -11.71 -7.16 -2.44
N ILE A 65 -13.00 -7.47 -2.32
CA ILE A 65 -13.53 -8.62 -1.58
C ILE A 65 -14.34 -9.44 -2.59
N ARG A 66 -13.86 -10.64 -2.91
CA ARG A 66 -14.47 -11.54 -3.90
C ARG A 66 -14.55 -12.95 -3.34
N GLU A 67 -15.31 -13.81 -4.01
CA GLU A 67 -15.40 -15.22 -3.65
C GLU A 67 -14.03 -15.91 -3.62
N ASN A 68 -13.10 -15.55 -4.51
CA ASN A 68 -11.79 -16.18 -4.64
C ASN A 68 -10.67 -15.50 -3.85
N GLY A 69 -10.96 -14.45 -3.07
CA GLY A 69 -9.92 -13.76 -2.32
C GLY A 69 -10.28 -12.36 -1.84
N ILE A 70 -9.52 -11.88 -0.86
CA ILE A 70 -9.52 -10.49 -0.42
C ILE A 70 -8.19 -9.88 -0.83
N PHE A 71 -8.22 -8.74 -1.51
CA PHE A 71 -7.03 -8.10 -2.07
C PHE A 71 -6.86 -6.70 -1.48
N CYS A 72 -5.69 -6.45 -0.93
CA CYS A 72 -5.21 -5.12 -0.56
C CYS A 72 -4.36 -4.61 -1.72
N ILE A 73 -4.88 -3.64 -2.47
CA ILE A 73 -4.27 -3.15 -3.71
C ILE A 73 -3.57 -1.82 -3.45
N GLU A 74 -2.30 -1.74 -3.83
CA GLU A 74 -1.49 -0.52 -3.84
C GLU A 74 -1.28 -0.05 -5.29
N THR A 75 -1.57 1.22 -5.55
CA THR A 75 -1.53 1.80 -6.89
C THR A 75 -0.27 2.62 -7.13
N LYS A 76 0.48 2.33 -8.21
CA LYS A 76 1.70 3.08 -8.56
C LYS A 76 1.68 3.63 -9.99
N ASN A 77 1.78 4.96 -10.11
CA ASN A 77 1.82 5.69 -11.38
C ASN A 77 3.25 6.13 -11.78
N PHE A 78 4.23 5.23 -11.64
CA PHE A 78 5.62 5.53 -11.99
C PHE A 78 5.85 5.53 -13.49
N ARG A 79 6.48 6.58 -14.02
CA ARG A 79 6.91 6.67 -15.43
C ARG A 79 8.30 6.04 -15.63
N GLY A 80 8.64 5.73 -16.88
CA GLY A 80 9.96 5.23 -17.23
C GLY A 80 10.13 3.74 -16.88
N VAL A 81 11.38 3.32 -16.70
CA VAL A 81 11.73 1.91 -16.40
C VAL A 81 11.88 1.72 -14.90
N ILE A 82 11.25 0.68 -14.35
CA ILE A 82 11.21 0.42 -12.91
C ILE A 82 11.96 -0.87 -12.60
N HIS A 83 13.11 -0.76 -11.93
CA HIS A 83 13.89 -1.93 -11.52
C HIS A 83 13.67 -2.21 -10.04
N GLY A 84 13.32 -3.45 -9.72
CA GLY A 84 13.03 -3.85 -8.36
C GLY A 84 12.70 -5.33 -8.21
N ASN A 85 12.82 -5.85 -6.99
CA ASN A 85 12.25 -7.12 -6.58
C ASN A 85 11.67 -7.03 -5.16
N GLU A 86 11.04 -8.10 -4.69
CA GLU A 86 10.40 -8.20 -3.36
C GLU A 86 11.36 -8.11 -2.17
N LYS A 87 12.65 -8.42 -2.37
CA LYS A 87 13.66 -8.48 -1.31
C LYS A 87 14.29 -7.12 -1.03
N GLN A 88 14.27 -6.21 -2.00
CA GLN A 88 14.87 -4.89 -1.88
C GLN A 88 13.97 -3.94 -1.07
N GLU A 89 14.57 -3.10 -0.22
CA GLU A 89 13.86 -2.04 0.48
C GLU A 89 13.40 -0.91 -0.44
N LYS A 90 14.16 -0.66 -1.51
CA LYS A 90 13.88 0.43 -2.45
C LYS A 90 13.95 -0.06 -3.87
N TRP A 91 13.03 0.43 -4.69
CA TRP A 91 13.06 0.28 -6.14
C TRP A 91 13.72 1.49 -6.81
N ILE A 92 14.19 1.29 -8.04
CA ILE A 92 14.83 2.33 -8.85
C ILE A 92 13.95 2.65 -10.05
N GLN A 93 13.57 3.92 -10.16
CA GLN A 93 12.94 4.47 -11.36
C GLN A 93 14.02 5.15 -12.22
N THR A 94 14.12 4.76 -13.49
CA THR A 94 14.96 5.43 -14.48
C THR A 94 14.09 6.17 -15.48
N ILE A 95 14.36 7.46 -15.70
CA ILE A 95 13.67 8.28 -16.70
C ILE A 95 14.46 8.25 -18.02
N PRO A 96 13.99 7.56 -19.08
CA PRO A 96 14.79 7.31 -20.28
C PRO A 96 15.30 8.59 -20.95
N SER A 97 14.43 9.60 -21.08
CA SER A 97 14.76 10.86 -21.75
C SER A 97 15.88 11.67 -21.09
N SER A 98 16.20 11.40 -19.83
CA SER A 98 17.21 12.18 -19.08
C SER A 98 18.28 11.33 -18.41
N GLY A 99 18.15 10.00 -18.43
CA GLY A 99 18.97 9.07 -17.66
C GLY A 99 18.85 9.19 -16.14
N ARG A 100 18.03 10.13 -15.62
CA ARG A 100 17.91 10.39 -14.18
C ARG A 100 17.31 9.18 -13.46
N LYS A 101 17.89 8.85 -12.31
CA LYS A 101 17.46 7.76 -11.44
C LYS A 101 16.88 8.28 -10.14
N TYR A 102 15.79 7.69 -9.68
CA TYR A 102 15.15 8.00 -8.41
C TYR A 102 14.93 6.70 -7.62
N ARG A 103 15.11 6.76 -6.31
CA ARG A 103 14.89 5.62 -5.41
C ARG A 103 13.64 5.87 -4.58
N TYR A 104 12.73 4.91 -4.54
CA TYR A 104 11.50 4.95 -3.75
C TYR A 104 11.39 3.71 -2.88
N LEU A 105 10.64 3.81 -1.79
CA LEU A 105 10.30 2.65 -0.97
C LEU A 105 9.62 1.60 -1.87
N ASN A 106 9.97 0.34 -1.67
CA ASN A 106 9.38 -0.77 -2.38
C ASN A 106 7.86 -0.82 -2.10
N PRO A 107 6.99 -0.70 -3.13
CA PRO A 107 5.53 -0.76 -2.98
C PRO A 107 5.04 -2.05 -2.33
N ILE A 108 5.71 -3.19 -2.57
CA ILE A 108 5.37 -4.46 -1.93
C ILE A 108 5.54 -4.37 -0.41
N LYS A 109 6.62 -3.72 0.06
CA LYS A 109 6.88 -3.53 1.49
C LYS A 109 5.92 -2.54 2.13
N GLN A 110 5.53 -1.49 1.40
CA GLN A 110 4.50 -0.55 1.81
C GLN A 110 3.16 -1.30 1.99
N ASN A 111 2.73 -2.02 0.95
CA ASN A 111 1.48 -2.76 0.97
C ASN A 111 1.45 -3.87 2.04
N ALA A 112 2.58 -4.50 2.34
CA ALA A 112 2.67 -5.46 3.44
C ALA A 112 2.32 -4.84 4.81
N SER A 113 2.50 -3.53 5.01
CA SER A 113 2.03 -2.84 6.21
C SER A 113 0.52 -2.66 6.19
N HIS A 114 -0.06 -2.29 5.05
CA HIS A 114 -1.52 -2.18 4.87
C HIS A 114 -2.21 -3.51 5.10
N VAL A 115 -1.69 -4.59 4.50
CA VAL A 115 -2.14 -5.98 4.73
C VAL A 115 -2.10 -6.35 6.20
N TYR A 116 -1.04 -5.98 6.93
CA TYR A 116 -0.95 -6.27 8.37
C TYR A 116 -2.07 -5.57 9.15
N HIS A 117 -2.28 -4.27 8.95
CA HIS A 117 -3.31 -3.53 9.70
C HIS A 117 -4.71 -3.95 9.29
N LEU A 118 -4.95 -4.24 8.01
CA LEU A 118 -6.22 -4.77 7.52
C LEU A 118 -6.52 -6.17 8.10
N SER A 119 -5.52 -7.05 8.17
CA SER A 119 -5.64 -8.36 8.83
C SER A 119 -6.03 -8.21 10.29
N LYS A 120 -5.35 -7.32 11.03
CA LYS A 120 -5.64 -7.06 12.45
C LYS A 120 -7.04 -6.49 12.67
N ALA A 121 -7.45 -5.54 11.83
CA ALA A 121 -8.79 -4.96 11.84
C ALA A 121 -9.89 -6.03 11.64
N LEU A 122 -9.60 -7.06 10.84
CA LEU A 122 -10.49 -8.20 10.62
C LEU A 122 -10.24 -9.38 11.59
N GLY A 123 -9.49 -9.16 12.66
CA GLY A 123 -9.22 -10.16 13.70
C GLY A 123 -8.38 -11.35 13.24
N ASP A 124 -7.53 -11.16 12.22
CA ASP A 124 -6.70 -12.20 11.59
C ASP A 124 -7.48 -13.43 11.07
N LYS A 125 -8.79 -13.28 10.86
CA LYS A 125 -9.69 -14.36 10.40
C LYS A 125 -9.49 -14.71 8.93
N TYR A 126 -9.08 -13.74 8.12
CA TYR A 126 -9.06 -13.84 6.68
C TYR A 126 -7.66 -13.63 6.11
N LYS A 127 -7.34 -14.38 5.05
CA LYS A 127 -6.12 -14.16 4.28
C LYS A 127 -6.32 -12.94 3.38
N ILE A 128 -5.44 -11.95 3.54
CA ILE A 128 -5.39 -10.75 2.71
C ILE A 128 -4.24 -10.85 1.72
N ASN A 129 -4.55 -10.81 0.43
CA ASN A 129 -3.59 -10.89 -0.66
C ASN A 129 -3.05 -9.49 -1.00
N SER A 130 -1.73 -9.34 -0.93
CA SER A 130 -1.05 -8.11 -1.35
C SER A 130 -0.97 -8.05 -2.88
N LEU A 131 -1.45 -6.97 -3.48
CA LEU A 131 -1.32 -6.71 -4.92
C LEU A 131 -0.81 -5.29 -5.18
N VAL A 132 0.16 -5.12 -6.07
CA VAL A 132 0.64 -3.80 -6.52
C VAL A 132 0.28 -3.64 -7.99
N VAL A 133 -0.42 -2.56 -8.35
CA VAL A 133 -0.85 -2.28 -9.73
C VAL A 133 -0.05 -1.12 -10.32
N MET A 134 0.63 -1.39 -11.43
CA MET A 134 1.46 -0.45 -12.17
C MET A 134 0.63 0.22 -13.28
N ILE A 135 0.16 1.45 -13.04
CA ILE A 135 -0.74 2.21 -13.91
C ILE A 135 -0.18 2.49 -15.32
N ARG A 136 1.14 2.43 -15.46
CA ARG A 136 1.84 2.74 -16.71
C ARG A 136 2.17 1.49 -17.54
N ASN A 137 1.71 0.32 -17.12
CA ASN A 137 1.97 -0.97 -17.76
C ASN A 137 3.47 -1.21 -17.99
N ASN A 138 4.28 -0.93 -16.95
CA ASN A 138 5.74 -1.00 -16.98
C ASN A 138 6.30 -1.89 -15.87
N ALA A 139 5.57 -2.93 -15.48
CA ALA A 139 5.99 -3.92 -14.50
C ALA A 139 6.97 -4.97 -15.04
N SER A 140 7.25 -4.98 -16.35
CA SER A 140 8.02 -6.05 -17.02
C SER A 140 9.41 -6.32 -16.45
N THR A 141 10.04 -5.33 -15.82
CA THR A 141 11.36 -5.45 -15.20
C THR A 141 11.31 -5.76 -13.70
N ILE A 142 10.12 -5.97 -13.13
CA ILE A 142 9.89 -6.25 -11.72
C ILE A 142 9.69 -7.77 -11.54
N GLN A 143 10.50 -8.37 -10.68
CA GLN A 143 10.44 -9.81 -10.42
C GLN A 143 9.54 -10.09 -9.20
N SER A 144 8.24 -10.16 -9.42
CA SER A 144 7.26 -10.56 -8.38
C SER A 144 5.91 -10.95 -9.01
N SER A 145 5.28 -12.00 -8.49
CA SER A 145 3.91 -12.41 -8.86
C SER A 145 2.82 -11.46 -8.37
N ASN A 146 3.16 -10.59 -7.41
CA ASN A 146 2.20 -9.70 -6.74
C ASN A 146 2.29 -8.26 -7.28
N VAL A 147 2.93 -8.08 -8.44
CA VAL A 147 3.06 -6.80 -9.13
C VAL A 147 2.59 -7.01 -10.56
N ILE A 148 1.50 -6.34 -10.91
CA ILE A 148 0.87 -6.47 -12.22
C ILE A 148 0.73 -5.11 -12.91
N ASN A 149 0.52 -5.13 -14.21
CA ASN A 149 0.13 -3.97 -14.98
C ASN A 149 -1.38 -3.68 -14.83
N LEU A 150 -1.80 -2.46 -15.10
CA LEU A 150 -3.22 -2.08 -15.02
C LEU A 150 -4.09 -2.89 -15.99
N ASN A 151 -3.58 -3.18 -17.19
CA ASN A 151 -4.29 -3.99 -18.19
C ASN A 151 -4.36 -5.48 -17.84
N GLU A 152 -3.72 -5.92 -16.76
CA GLU A 152 -3.77 -7.31 -16.26
C GLU A 152 -4.69 -7.42 -15.04
N LEU A 153 -5.22 -6.31 -14.50
CA LEU A 153 -5.94 -6.28 -13.23
C LEU A 153 -7.20 -7.15 -13.24
N GLU A 154 -8.04 -6.98 -14.25
CA GLU A 154 -9.27 -7.75 -14.39
C GLU A 154 -8.99 -9.25 -14.51
N ASP A 155 -8.11 -9.63 -15.45
CA ASP A 155 -7.71 -11.02 -15.65
C ASP A 155 -7.08 -11.62 -14.39
N TYR A 156 -6.27 -10.86 -13.67
CA TYR A 156 -5.66 -11.30 -12.41
C TYR A 156 -6.74 -11.59 -11.37
N LEU A 157 -7.67 -10.66 -11.14
CA LEU A 157 -8.73 -10.83 -10.13
C LEU A 157 -9.64 -12.01 -10.49
N ASN A 158 -10.04 -12.13 -11.75
CA ASN A 158 -10.93 -13.20 -12.22
C ASN A 158 -10.31 -14.59 -12.13
N ASN A 159 -9.00 -14.71 -12.41
CA ASN A 159 -8.32 -16.01 -12.46
C ASN A 159 -7.53 -16.35 -11.18
N TYR A 160 -7.50 -15.46 -10.18
CA TYR A 160 -6.82 -15.74 -8.92
C TYR A 160 -7.43 -16.97 -8.23
N ASN A 161 -6.57 -17.88 -7.78
CA ASN A 161 -7.00 -19.07 -7.07
C ASN A 161 -5.88 -19.55 -6.13
N ASP A 162 -6.14 -19.50 -4.83
CA ASP A 162 -5.29 -20.06 -3.79
C ASP A 162 -6.00 -21.17 -2.99
N GLY A 163 -7.14 -21.64 -3.48
CA GLY A 163 -8.01 -22.63 -2.85
C GLY A 163 -9.01 -22.08 -1.84
N ILE A 164 -8.99 -20.77 -1.53
CA ILE A 164 -9.97 -20.15 -0.63
C ILE A 164 -11.22 -19.75 -1.42
N HIS A 165 -12.39 -20.03 -0.82
CA HIS A 165 -13.68 -19.61 -1.35
C HIS A 165 -14.55 -19.00 -0.24
N TYR A 166 -14.88 -17.72 -0.38
CA TYR A 166 -15.77 -16.99 0.52
C TYR A 166 -17.21 -17.03 0.00
N SER A 167 -18.15 -17.30 0.90
CA SER A 167 -19.58 -17.20 0.62
C SER A 167 -20.01 -15.74 0.42
N ASN A 168 -21.13 -15.52 -0.26
CA ASN A 168 -21.70 -14.18 -0.40
C ASN A 168 -22.01 -13.51 0.96
N GLY A 169 -22.39 -14.32 1.96
CA GLY A 169 -22.61 -13.84 3.33
C GLY A 169 -21.32 -13.29 3.95
N GLU A 170 -20.22 -14.01 3.83
CA GLU A 170 -18.91 -13.57 4.31
C GLU A 170 -18.43 -12.29 3.58
N ILE A 171 -18.62 -12.21 2.27
CA ILE A 171 -18.25 -11.01 1.48
C ILE A 171 -18.98 -9.78 2.02
N ILE A 172 -20.29 -9.89 2.28
CA ILE A 172 -21.11 -8.82 2.84
C ILE A 172 -20.67 -8.49 4.27
N GLU A 173 -20.43 -9.49 5.12
CA GLU A 173 -19.97 -9.31 6.50
C GLU A 173 -18.64 -8.55 6.56
N ILE A 174 -17.65 -8.96 5.75
CA ILE A 174 -16.34 -8.31 5.66
C ILE A 174 -16.51 -6.88 5.18
N TYR A 175 -17.29 -6.65 4.12
CA TYR A 175 -17.51 -5.32 3.56
C TYR A 175 -18.13 -4.37 4.59
N ASN A 176 -19.17 -4.81 5.31
CA ASN A 176 -19.81 -4.01 6.33
C ASN A 176 -18.87 -3.75 7.52
N SER A 177 -18.15 -4.77 7.98
CA SER A 177 -17.17 -4.64 9.07
C SER A 177 -16.09 -3.61 8.73
N LEU A 178 -15.64 -3.56 7.47
CA LEU A 178 -14.68 -2.54 7.04
C LEU A 178 -15.32 -1.16 6.99
N ASN A 179 -16.53 -1.01 6.45
CA ASN A 179 -17.20 0.30 6.44
C ASN A 179 -17.41 0.86 7.84
N ASP A 180 -17.71 0.02 8.83
CA ASP A 180 -17.85 0.44 10.23
C ASP A 180 -16.51 0.89 10.85
N LEU A 181 -15.38 0.38 10.33
CA LEU A 181 -14.02 0.74 10.74
C LEU A 181 -13.43 1.91 9.95
N GLN A 182 -14.11 2.38 8.89
CA GLN A 182 -13.65 3.52 8.09
C GLN A 182 -13.58 4.77 8.99
N ALA A 183 -12.37 5.28 9.16
CA ALA A 183 -12.13 6.48 9.92
C ALA A 183 -12.51 7.73 9.11
N ASP A 184 -13.30 8.61 9.72
CA ASP A 184 -13.57 9.96 9.20
C ASP A 184 -12.43 10.89 9.60
N ILE A 185 -11.31 10.82 8.86
CA ILE A 185 -10.18 11.74 9.03
C ILE A 185 -9.85 12.43 7.71
N THR A 186 -9.43 13.68 7.80
CA THR A 186 -9.01 14.44 6.63
C THR A 186 -7.63 14.01 6.13
N ASN A 187 -7.35 14.23 4.84
CA ASN A 187 -6.00 14.05 4.28
C ASN A 187 -4.93 14.85 5.03
N LEU A 188 -5.29 16.01 5.61
CA LEU A 188 -4.35 16.81 6.38
C LEU A 188 -3.98 16.12 7.70
N GLU A 189 -4.97 15.61 8.42
CA GLU A 189 -4.77 14.84 9.66
C GLU A 189 -3.98 13.56 9.39
N HIS A 190 -4.34 12.82 8.34
CA HIS A 190 -3.58 11.64 7.90
C HIS A 190 -2.10 11.97 7.64
N VAL A 191 -1.81 13.05 6.89
CA VAL A 191 -0.42 13.48 6.63
C VAL A 191 0.30 13.89 7.91
N GLN A 192 -0.38 14.53 8.86
CA GLN A 192 0.19 14.87 10.16
C GLN A 192 0.51 13.61 10.98
N ASN A 193 -0.39 12.64 11.01
CA ASN A 193 -0.21 11.36 11.67
C ASN A 193 0.98 10.56 11.10
N ILE A 194 1.14 10.52 9.76
CA ILE A 194 2.31 9.93 9.11
C ILE A 194 3.61 10.62 9.56
N ARG A 195 3.61 11.96 9.65
CA ARG A 195 4.80 12.71 10.09
C ARG A 195 5.15 12.40 11.53
N GLN A 196 4.15 12.27 12.39
CA GLN A 196 4.34 11.92 13.79
C GLN A 196 4.88 10.49 13.93
N THR A 197 4.25 9.52 13.26
CA THR A 197 4.73 8.13 13.22
C THR A 197 6.18 8.03 12.73
N LYS A 198 6.58 8.83 11.74
CA LYS A 198 7.98 8.87 11.28
C LYS A 198 8.95 9.36 12.36
N ARG A 199 8.55 10.30 13.22
CA ARG A 199 9.39 10.77 14.34
C ARG A 199 9.56 9.68 15.39
N GLU A 200 8.48 8.98 15.73
CA GLU A 200 8.49 7.87 16.67
C GLU A 200 9.40 6.73 16.19
N ILE A 201 9.38 6.38 14.90
CA ILE A 201 10.31 5.40 14.33
C ILE A 201 11.77 5.84 14.51
N ILE A 202 12.07 7.14 14.38
CA ILE A 202 13.42 7.67 14.62
C ILE A 202 13.81 7.55 16.10
N GLN A 203 12.83 7.69 16.99
CA GLN A 203 12.99 7.50 18.44
C GLN A 203 12.99 6.01 18.86
N GLY A 204 12.96 5.08 17.91
CA GLY A 204 13.03 3.65 18.20
C GLY A 204 11.68 3.00 18.53
N VAL A 205 10.55 3.58 18.10
CA VAL A 205 9.22 3.00 18.32
C VAL A 205 8.74 2.29 17.05
N CYS A 206 8.28 1.05 17.19
CA CYS A 206 7.74 0.25 16.10
C CYS A 206 6.43 0.86 15.58
N PRO A 207 6.27 1.07 14.27
CA PRO A 207 5.06 1.68 13.74
C PRO A 207 3.88 0.70 13.65
N ARG A 208 4.10 -0.61 13.80
CA ARG A 208 3.05 -1.63 13.68
C ARG A 208 2.38 -2.03 15.00
N CYS A 209 3.13 -1.98 16.10
CA CYS A 209 2.63 -2.40 17.42
C CYS A 209 3.14 -1.50 18.55
N GLY A 210 3.95 -0.48 18.26
CA GLY A 210 4.59 0.42 19.23
C GLY A 210 5.54 -0.23 20.25
N GLY A 211 5.98 -1.47 20.04
CA GLY A 211 7.13 -2.03 20.74
C GLY A 211 8.43 -1.29 20.40
N GLU A 212 9.52 -1.62 21.08
CA GLU A 212 10.82 -0.99 20.85
C GLU A 212 11.48 -1.53 19.56
N LEU A 213 12.15 -0.67 18.81
CA LEU A 213 13.01 -1.04 17.68
C LEU A 213 14.42 -1.26 18.18
N VAL A 214 14.80 -2.54 18.28
CA VAL A 214 16.12 -2.95 18.75
C VAL A 214 17.05 -3.22 17.58
N GLU A 215 18.33 -2.87 17.73
CA GLU A 215 19.36 -3.24 16.75
C GLU A 215 19.59 -4.76 16.77
N ARG A 216 19.60 -5.35 15.59
CA ARG A 216 19.87 -6.77 15.36
C ARG A 216 20.90 -6.92 14.25
N GLU A 217 21.59 -8.05 14.23
CA GLU A 217 22.54 -8.40 13.19
C GLU A 217 21.96 -9.50 12.30
N GLY A 218 22.06 -9.32 10.98
CA GLY A 218 21.62 -10.29 9.99
C GLY A 218 22.66 -10.49 8.91
N LYS A 219 22.36 -11.40 7.97
CA LYS A 219 23.26 -11.77 6.86
C LYS A 219 23.77 -10.56 6.04
N TYR A 220 23.01 -9.46 5.99
CA TYR A 220 23.31 -8.27 5.21
C TYR A 220 23.75 -7.07 6.08
N GLY A 221 24.10 -7.32 7.34
CA GLY A 221 24.53 -6.31 8.31
C GLY A 221 23.46 -5.99 9.35
N LYS A 222 23.66 -4.84 10.02
CA LYS A 222 22.81 -4.38 11.12
C LYS A 222 21.48 -3.81 10.62
N PHE A 223 20.40 -4.12 11.32
CA PHE A 223 19.06 -3.60 11.06
C PHE A 223 18.31 -3.38 12.37
N TYR A 224 17.26 -2.56 12.34
CA TYR A 224 16.31 -2.44 13.45
C TYR A 224 15.17 -3.45 13.26
N GLY A 225 14.88 -4.24 14.28
CA GLY A 225 13.75 -5.15 14.34
C GLY A 225 12.87 -4.84 15.55
N CYS A 226 11.57 -5.11 15.46
CA CYS A 226 10.69 -4.98 16.62
C CYS A 226 11.11 -5.92 17.76
N SER A 227 11.04 -5.46 19.01
CA SER A 227 11.25 -6.25 20.22
C SER A 227 10.24 -7.40 20.32
N ASN A 228 9.02 -7.21 19.81
CA ASN A 228 7.89 -8.14 19.89
C ASN A 228 7.91 -9.22 18.78
N PHE A 229 9.06 -9.52 18.19
CA PHE A 229 9.19 -10.67 17.29
C PHE A 229 9.00 -11.98 18.09
N PRO A 230 8.27 -13.02 17.60
CA PRO A 230 7.85 -13.24 16.21
C PRO A 230 6.52 -12.60 15.79
N ASP A 231 5.74 -12.06 16.73
CA ASP A 231 4.38 -11.57 16.49
C ASP A 231 4.38 -10.28 15.66
N CYS A 232 5.39 -9.42 15.86
CA CYS A 232 5.64 -8.26 15.02
C CYS A 232 6.92 -8.42 14.20
N LYS A 233 6.77 -8.70 12.91
CA LYS A 233 7.89 -8.87 11.95
C LYS A 233 8.34 -7.55 11.29
N PHE A 234 8.07 -6.40 11.92
CA PHE A 234 8.53 -5.12 11.39
C PHE A 234 10.06 -5.04 11.46
N THR A 235 10.68 -4.67 10.35
CA THR A 235 12.11 -4.40 10.26
C THR A 235 12.36 -3.11 9.49
N LYS A 236 13.49 -2.48 9.76
CA LYS A 236 13.96 -1.28 9.08
C LYS A 236 15.48 -1.33 8.99
N ASN A 237 16.04 -1.14 7.80
CA ASN A 237 17.49 -1.04 7.65
C ASN A 237 18.04 0.15 8.46
N LYS A 238 19.21 -0.05 9.07
CA LYS A 238 19.94 1.00 9.78
C LYS A 238 20.49 2.04 8.81
#